data_AF-A0A355BDM2-F1
#
_entry.id   AF-A0A355BDM2-F1
#
_cell.length_a   1.000
_cell.length_b   1.000
_cell.length_c   1.000
_cell.angle_alpha   90.00
_cell.angle_beta   90.00
_cell.angle_gamma   90.00
#
_symmetry.space_group_name_H-M   'P 1'
#
loop_
_entity.id
_entity.type
_entity.pdbx_description
1 polymer ?
#
loop_
_entity_poly.entity_id
_entity_poly.type
_entity_poly.pdbx_seq_one_letter_code
_entity_poly.pdbx_strand_id
1 'polypeptide(L)'
;MGQHSVKINAKINTIEKTIQVEQEIEYFNSSSITINTLYFNDWNNAFSDKNSPLGKRFSDEFIRAFHLAKQLDRGYTKIVSVQDDTFENLKWNRKNANIDLVEVHL
;
A
#
# COMPACT_ATOMS: atom_id res chain seq x y z
N MET A 1 9.42 -24.56 1.18
CA MET A 1 8.01 -24.13 1.24
C MET A 1 8.00 -22.65 1.55
N GLY A 2 7.23 -21.84 0.80
CA GLY A 2 7.12 -20.41 1.07
C GLY A 2 6.25 -20.17 2.30
N GLN A 3 6.61 -19.20 3.13
CA GLN A 3 5.84 -18.83 4.33
C GLN A 3 4.53 -18.09 3.98
N HIS A 4 4.40 -17.64 2.74
CA HIS A 4 3.22 -16.96 2.23
C HIS A 4 3.08 -17.17 0.71
N SER A 5 1.86 -16.97 0.22
CA SER A 5 1.47 -16.94 -1.19
C SER A 5 0.75 -15.62 -1.47
N VAL A 6 0.97 -15.04 -2.65
CA VAL A 6 0.31 -13.81 -3.08
C VAL A 6 -0.23 -14.01 -4.48
N LYS A 7 -1.52 -13.75 -4.65
CA LYS A 7 -2.21 -13.79 -5.93
C LYS A 7 -2.76 -12.40 -6.22
N ILE A 8 -2.48 -11.88 -7.41
CA ILE A 8 -2.86 -10.52 -7.80
C ILE A 8 -3.62 -10.58 -9.12
N ASN A 9 -4.81 -9.97 -9.13
CA ASN A 9 -5.57 -9.67 -10.32
C ASN A 9 -5.62 -8.15 -10.51
N ALA A 10 -5.09 -7.67 -11.63
CA ALA A 10 -4.98 -6.25 -11.92
C ALA A 10 -5.67 -5.90 -13.24
N LYS A 11 -6.51 -4.87 -13.22
CA LYS A 11 -7.18 -4.31 -14.40
C LYS A 11 -6.74 -2.88 -14.60
N ILE A 12 -6.21 -2.59 -15.79
CA ILE A 12 -5.72 -1.26 -16.15
C ILE A 12 -6.85 -0.47 -16.81
N ASN A 13 -7.12 0.73 -16.31
CA ASN A 13 -7.95 1.72 -16.97
C ASN A 13 -7.06 2.84 -17.50
N THR A 14 -6.81 2.83 -18.80
CA THR A 14 -5.93 3.81 -19.46
C THR A 14 -6.54 5.21 -19.57
N ILE A 15 -7.88 5.31 -19.55
CA ILE A 15 -8.61 6.57 -19.63
C ILE A 15 -8.50 7.29 -18.28
N GLU A 16 -8.80 6.59 -17.20
CA GLU A 16 -8.73 7.13 -15.84
C GLU A 16 -7.29 7.14 -15.28
N LYS A 17 -6.35 6.46 -15.96
CA LYS A 17 -4.97 6.24 -15.51
C LYS A 17 -4.91 5.54 -14.15
N THR A 18 -5.79 4.58 -13.94
CA THR A 18 -5.88 3.80 -12.69
C THR A 18 -5.60 2.32 -12.96
N ILE A 19 -5.18 1.63 -11.90
CA ILE A 19 -5.09 0.16 -11.88
C ILE A 19 -5.98 -0.29 -10.74
N GLN A 20 -7.03 -1.04 -11.06
CA GLN A 20 -7.82 -1.72 -10.05
C GLN A 20 -7.13 -3.04 -9.70
N VAL A 21 -6.84 -3.23 -8.42
CA VAL A 21 -6.10 -4.38 -7.92
C VAL A 21 -6.98 -5.14 -6.92
N GLU A 22 -7.08 -6.45 -7.14
CA GLU A 22 -7.58 -7.43 -6.18
C GLU A 22 -6.40 -8.33 -5.81
N GLN A 23 -6.08 -8.40 -4.52
CA GLN A 23 -4.92 -9.11 -4.02
C GLN A 23 -5.35 -10.05 -2.89
N GLU A 24 -4.97 -11.32 -3.03
CA GLU A 24 -5.19 -12.38 -2.05
C GLU A 24 -3.83 -12.78 -1.47
N ILE A 25 -3.74 -12.85 -0.15
CA ILE A 25 -2.51 -13.16 0.57
C ILE A 25 -2.80 -14.27 1.56
N GLU A 26 -2.17 -15.42 1.34
CA GLU A 26 -2.18 -16.52 2.30
C GLU A 26 -0.85 -16.51 3.04
N TYR A 27 -0.86 -16.61 4.37
CA TYR A 27 0.37 -16.70 5.15
C TYR A 27 0.23 -17.80 6.22
N PHE A 28 1.34 -18.46 6.52
CA PHE A 28 1.40 -19.46 7.57
C PHE A 28 2.28 -18.98 8.72
N ASN A 29 1.70 -18.81 9.91
CA ASN A 29 2.45 -18.49 11.12
C ASN A 29 3.09 -19.76 11.69
N SER A 30 4.39 -19.93 11.47
CA SER A 30 5.18 -21.03 12.03
C SER A 30 5.76 -20.74 13.42
N SER A 31 5.51 -19.55 13.97
CA SER A 31 5.99 -19.18 15.30
C SER A 31 5.04 -19.67 16.40
N SER A 32 5.54 -19.77 17.63
CA SER A 32 4.73 -20.08 18.81
C SER A 32 3.95 -18.87 19.34
N ILE A 33 4.10 -17.70 18.71
CA ILE A 33 3.51 -16.43 19.14
C ILE A 33 2.36 -16.09 18.19
N THR A 34 1.21 -15.72 18.75
CA THR A 34 0.10 -15.21 17.95
C THR A 34 0.45 -13.88 17.30
N ILE A 35 0.25 -13.79 15.98
CA ILE A 35 0.38 -12.55 15.22
C ILE A 35 -0.99 -11.87 15.21
N ASN A 36 -1.07 -10.65 15.75
CA ASN A 36 -2.31 -9.87 15.80
C ASN A 36 -2.34 -8.75 14.73
N THR A 37 -1.23 -8.52 14.05
CA THR A 37 -1.11 -7.43 13.07
C THR A 37 -0.12 -7.81 11.99
N LEU A 38 -0.52 -7.59 10.73
CA LEU A 38 0.30 -7.72 9.55
C LEU A 38 0.66 -6.34 8.99
N TYR A 39 1.83 -6.26 8.37
CA TYR A 39 2.37 -5.04 7.80
C TYR A 39 2.66 -5.25 6.32
N PHE A 40 2.13 -4.37 5.47
CA PHE A 40 2.31 -4.43 4.02
C PHE A 40 2.92 -3.13 3.50
N ASN A 41 3.83 -3.24 2.55
CA ASN A 41 4.38 -2.09 1.85
C ASN A 41 3.37 -1.58 0.81
N ASP A 42 3.24 -0.26 0.75
CA ASP A 42 2.42 0.46 -0.21
C ASP A 42 3.24 1.60 -0.82
N TRP A 43 4.26 1.20 -1.60
CA TRP A 43 5.18 2.14 -2.24
C TRP A 43 4.49 3.10 -3.19
N ASN A 44 3.39 2.68 -3.82
CA ASN A 44 2.58 3.56 -4.67
C ASN A 44 2.04 4.75 -3.86
N ASN A 45 1.64 4.52 -2.61
CA ASN A 45 1.17 5.58 -1.73
C ASN A 45 2.29 6.47 -1.16
N ALA A 46 3.56 6.06 -1.24
CA ALA A 46 4.69 6.92 -0.89
C ALA A 46 4.77 8.19 -1.76
N PHE A 47 4.27 8.12 -2.99
CA PHE A 47 4.24 9.25 -3.94
C PHE A 47 3.05 10.19 -3.73
N SER A 48 2.13 9.88 -2.82
CA SER A 48 0.84 10.59 -2.70
C SER A 48 0.97 12.05 -2.22
N ASP A 49 2.03 12.36 -1.47
CA ASP A 49 2.30 13.70 -0.95
C ASP A 49 3.77 14.09 -1.17
N LYS A 50 4.01 15.35 -1.56
CA LYS A 50 5.34 15.96 -1.61
C LYS A 50 6.01 16.02 -0.24
N ASN A 51 5.23 16.01 0.83
CA ASN A 51 5.72 16.03 2.21
C ASN A 51 5.90 14.63 2.81
N SER A 52 5.60 13.57 2.05
CA SER A 52 5.91 12.20 2.47
C SER A 52 7.41 12.03 2.70
N PRO A 53 7.86 11.01 3.44
CA PRO A 53 9.29 10.72 3.58
C PRO A 53 10.01 10.63 2.22
N LEU A 54 9.39 9.97 1.23
CA LEU A 54 9.93 9.88 -0.14
C LEU A 54 9.93 11.24 -0.85
N GLY A 55 8.85 12.01 -0.75
CA GLY A 55 8.74 13.32 -1.38
C GLY A 55 9.77 14.33 -0.83
N LYS A 56 10.06 14.25 0.47
CA LYS A 56 11.15 15.01 1.09
C LYS A 56 12.51 14.61 0.54
N ARG A 57 12.79 13.31 0.40
CA ARG A 57 14.04 12.82 -0.21
C ARG A 57 14.23 13.33 -1.64
N PHE A 58 13.18 13.29 -2.47
CA PHE A 58 13.26 13.86 -3.83
C PHE A 58 13.47 15.38 -3.83
N SER A 59 12.97 16.08 -2.80
CA SER A 59 13.23 17.51 -2.64
C SER A 59 14.69 17.78 -2.26
N ASP A 60 15.27 16.96 -1.37
CA ASP A 60 16.70 17.02 -1.00
C ASP A 60 17.62 16.73 -2.19
N GLU A 61 17.20 15.83 -3.08
CA GLU A 61 17.90 15.48 -4.33
C GLU A 61 17.61 16.45 -5.50
N PHE A 62 16.92 17.56 -5.24
CA PHE A 62 16.55 18.59 -6.24
C PHE A 62 15.76 18.07 -7.44
N ILE A 63 15.00 16.97 -7.29
CA ILE A 63 14.12 16.42 -8.33
C ILE A 63 12.87 17.30 -8.46
N ARG A 64 13.00 18.40 -9.20
CA ARG A 64 11.94 19.40 -9.39
C ARG A 64 10.67 18.84 -10.02
N ALA A 65 10.80 17.82 -10.87
CA ALA A 65 9.66 17.21 -11.55
C ALA A 65 8.59 16.69 -10.57
N PHE A 66 9.02 16.04 -9.48
CA PHE A 66 8.09 15.52 -8.47
C PHE A 66 7.49 16.65 -7.61
N HIS A 67 8.30 17.64 -7.21
CA HIS A 67 7.84 18.76 -6.41
C HIS A 67 6.75 19.59 -7.12
N LEU A 68 6.89 19.75 -8.45
CA LEU A 68 5.97 20.49 -9.31
C LEU A 68 4.81 19.64 -9.83
N ALA A 69 4.82 18.33 -9.63
CA ALA A 69 3.76 17.44 -10.08
C ALA A 69 2.43 17.81 -9.40
N LYS A 70 1.37 17.90 -10.20
CA LYS A 70 0.00 18.09 -9.70
C LYS A 70 -0.42 16.82 -8.97
N GLN A 71 -1.39 16.94 -8.07
CA GLN A 71 -1.91 15.79 -7.30
C GLN A 71 -2.40 14.65 -8.20
N LEU A 72 -3.01 14.96 -9.35
CA LEU A 72 -3.50 13.97 -10.32
C LEU A 72 -2.38 13.21 -11.06
N ASP A 73 -1.18 13.76 -11.09
CA ASP A 73 -0.01 13.15 -11.73
C ASP A 73 0.84 12.35 -10.72
N ARG A 74 0.44 12.33 -9.45
CA ARG A 74 1.13 11.59 -8.38
C ARG A 74 0.54 10.20 -8.21
N GLY A 75 1.41 9.23 -7.92
CA GLY A 75 1.00 7.91 -7.50
C GLY A 75 0.30 7.95 -6.13
N TYR A 76 -0.76 7.20 -5.98
CA TYR A 76 -1.40 6.95 -4.69
C TYR A 76 -2.13 5.61 -4.72
N THR A 77 -2.43 5.07 -3.54
CA THR A 77 -3.24 3.86 -3.41
C THR A 77 -4.46 4.17 -2.56
N LYS A 78 -5.64 3.89 -3.10
CA LYS A 78 -6.89 3.88 -2.33
C LYS A 78 -7.28 2.43 -2.05
N ILE A 79 -7.20 2.03 -0.78
CA ILE A 79 -7.70 0.73 -0.32
C ILE A 79 -9.21 0.86 -0.12
N VAL A 80 -9.98 0.03 -0.83
CA VAL A 80 -11.46 0.03 -0.76
C VAL A 80 -11.92 -0.83 0.41
N SER A 81 -11.35 -2.02 0.56
CA SER A 81 -11.62 -2.95 1.65
C SER A 81 -10.40 -3.84 1.90
N VAL A 82 -10.33 -4.39 3.10
CA VAL A 82 -9.43 -5.48 3.49
C VAL A 82 -10.31 -6.47 4.23
N GLN A 83 -10.30 -7.73 3.81
CA GLN A 83 -11.20 -8.76 4.34
C GLN A 83 -10.41 -10.03 4.66
N ASP A 84 -10.92 -10.82 5.60
CA ASP A 84 -10.44 -12.17 5.86
C ASP A 84 -11.11 -13.21 4.92
N ASP A 85 -10.78 -14.48 5.14
CA ASP A 85 -11.33 -15.61 4.37
C ASP A 85 -12.82 -15.86 4.63
N THR A 86 -13.40 -15.23 5.66
CA THR A 86 -14.84 -15.22 5.94
C THR A 86 -15.55 -14.00 5.35
N PHE A 87 -14.84 -13.15 4.60
CA PHE A 87 -15.32 -11.90 4.01
C PHE A 87 -15.67 -10.81 5.04
N GLU A 88 -15.21 -10.96 6.29
CA GLU A 88 -15.38 -9.94 7.31
C GLU A 88 -14.35 -8.83 7.13
N ASN A 89 -14.76 -7.56 7.34
CA ASN A 89 -13.86 -6.43 7.14
C ASN A 89 -12.84 -6.33 8.29
N LEU A 90 -11.57 -6.39 7.93
CA LEU A 90 -10.47 -6.19 8.87
C LEU A 90 -10.21 -4.69 9.07
N LYS A 91 -9.86 -4.33 10.31
CA LYS A 91 -9.40 -2.97 10.61
C LYS A 91 -7.99 -2.80 10.06
N TRP A 92 -7.76 -1.71 9.35
CA TRP A 92 -6.43 -1.37 8.85
C TRP A 92 -6.18 0.14 8.99
N ASN A 93 -4.91 0.53 8.98
CA ASN A 93 -4.50 1.92 9.08
C ASN A 93 -3.20 2.20 8.30
N ARG A 94 -2.98 3.48 7.96
CA ARG A 94 -1.68 4.02 7.54
C ARG A 94 -1.27 5.09 8.53
N LYS A 95 -0.07 5.00 9.09
CA LYS A 95 0.44 6.05 9.98
C LYS A 95 0.90 7.24 9.15
N ASN A 96 0.58 8.46 9.56
CA ASN A 96 1.01 9.68 8.85
C ASN A 96 2.53 9.79 8.68
N ALA A 97 3.32 9.22 9.61
CA ALA A 97 4.78 9.18 9.48
C ALA A 97 5.25 8.17 8.42
N ASN A 98 4.50 7.09 8.20
CA ASN A 98 4.83 5.96 7.34
C ASN A 98 3.64 5.67 6.42
N ILE A 99 3.35 6.60 5.51
CA ILE A 99 2.18 6.52 4.61
C ILE A 99 2.31 5.40 3.56
N ASP A 100 3.51 4.85 3.43
CA ASP A 100 3.91 3.75 2.58
C ASP A 100 3.82 2.39 3.30
N LEU A 101 3.25 2.35 4.50
CA LEU A 101 3.02 1.14 5.27
C LEU A 101 1.55 1.01 5.67
N VAL A 102 0.99 -0.17 5.40
CA VAL A 102 -0.39 -0.52 5.77
C VAL A 102 -0.33 -1.53 6.91
N GLU A 103 -0.93 -1.18 8.04
CA GLU A 103 -1.11 -2.04 9.20
C GLU A 103 -2.49 -2.68 9.13
N VAL A 104 -2.59 -4.01 9.15
CA VAL A 104 -3.86 -4.75 9.13
C VAL A 104 -3.96 -5.54 10.43
N HIS A 105 -5.04 -5.35 11.18
CA HIS A 105 -5.32 -6.07 12.42
C HIS A 105 -6.12 -7.34 12.11
N LEU A 106 -5.63 -8.47 12.62
CA LEU A 106 -6.24 -9.80 12.48
C LEU A 106 -7.22 -10.10 13.61
#